data_AF-A0A9D6NZH4-F1
#
_entry.id   AF-A0A9D6NZH4-F1
#
_cell.length_a   1.000
_cell.length_b   1.000
_cell.length_c   1.000
_cell.angle_alpha   90.00
_cell.angle_beta   90.00
_cell.angle_gamma   90.00
#
_symmetry.space_group_name_H-M   'P 1'
#
loop_
_entity.id
_entity.type
_entity.pdbx_description
1 polymer ?
#
loop_
_entity_poly.entity_id
_entity_poly.type
_entity_poly.pdbx_seq_one_letter_code
_entity_poly.pdbx_strand_id
1 'polypeptide(L)'
;MYRPKNTQERILHRLKIAQGHLKKVLKMMENNSYCIDIIHQSQAVQRALAEADALVLENHLKTCVVDHIKKGETETSIKEIMNVIKKNK
;
A
#
# COMPACT_ATOMS: atom_id res chain seq x y z
N MET A 1 -16.56 13.05 -10.01
CA MET A 1 -16.01 11.67 -10.02
C MET A 1 -14.50 11.75 -10.02
N TYR A 2 -13.79 11.02 -9.16
CA TYR A 2 -12.32 11.03 -9.11
C TYR A 2 -11.73 10.35 -10.35
N ARG A 3 -10.73 10.98 -11.00
CA ARG A 3 -10.04 10.44 -12.18
C ARG A 3 -8.53 10.70 -12.05
N PRO A 4 -7.70 9.68 -11.75
CA PRO A 4 -6.26 9.86 -11.63
C PRO A 4 -5.63 10.12 -13.00
N LYS A 5 -4.67 11.05 -13.06
CA LYS A 5 -3.90 11.35 -14.28
C LYS A 5 -2.75 10.37 -14.51
N ASN A 6 -2.21 9.79 -13.44
CA ASN A 6 -1.11 8.83 -13.50
C ASN A 6 -1.18 7.85 -12.32
N THR A 7 -0.31 6.84 -12.34
CA THR A 7 -0.23 5.81 -11.29
C THR A 7 0.11 6.40 -9.92
N GLN A 8 0.95 7.44 -9.86
CA GLN A 8 1.32 8.12 -8.61
C GLN A 8 0.11 8.77 -7.94
N GLU A 9 -0.73 9.48 -8.68
CA GLU A 9 -1.96 10.07 -8.14
C GLU A 9 -2.92 8.99 -7.62
N ARG A 10 -3.04 7.86 -8.32
CA ARG A 10 -3.86 6.72 -7.89
C ARG A 10 -3.35 6.11 -6.59
N ILE A 11 -2.04 5.93 -6.44
CA ILE A 11 -1.40 5.45 -5.21
C ILE A 11 -1.67 6.43 -4.07
N LEU A 12 -1.41 7.72 -4.27
CA LEU A 12 -1.63 8.76 -3.27
C LEU A 12 -3.08 8.79 -2.79
N HIS A 13 -4.04 8.64 -3.70
CA HIS A 13 -5.45 8.58 -3.34
C HIS A 13 -5.79 7.36 -2.47
N ARG A 14 -5.25 6.18 -2.78
CA ARG A 14 -5.43 4.97 -1.95
C ARG A 14 -4.83 5.13 -0.56
N LEU A 15 -3.62 5.71 -0.46
CA LEU A 15 -3.00 6.02 0.82
C LEU A 15 -3.83 7.01 1.65
N LYS A 16 -4.43 8.03 1.02
CA LYS A 16 -5.35 8.96 1.70
C LYS A 16 -6.61 8.27 2.24
N ILE A 17 -7.14 7.28 1.53
CA ILE A 17 -8.26 6.45 2.02
C ILE A 17 -7.82 5.66 3.26
N ALA A 18 -6.67 4.98 3.21
CA ALA A 18 -6.13 4.26 4.35
C ALA A 18 -5.90 5.18 5.56
N GLN A 19 -5.38 6.40 5.33
CA GLN A 19 -5.24 7.42 6.36
C GLN A 19 -6.59 7.80 6.98
N GLY A 20 -7.65 7.95 6.17
CA GLY A 20 -9.00 8.22 6.66
C GLY A 20 -9.53 7.10 7.55
N HIS A 21 -9.32 5.84 7.15
CA HIS A 21 -9.69 4.69 7.96
C HIS A 21 -8.92 4.66 9.29
N LEU A 22 -7.61 4.94 9.27
CA LEU A 22 -6.79 4.98 10.48
C LEU A 22 -7.25 6.09 11.44
N LYS A 23 -7.55 7.28 10.92
CA LYS A 23 -8.14 8.37 11.73
C LYS A 23 -9.44 7.95 12.41
N LYS A 24 -10.28 7.14 11.74
CA LYS A 24 -11.49 6.58 12.34
C LYS A 24 -11.17 5.61 13.48
N VAL A 25 -10.19 4.71 13.29
CA VAL A 25 -9.73 3.78 14.35
C VAL A 25 -9.29 4.55 15.59
N LEU A 26 -8.48 5.60 15.42
CA LEU A 26 -8.01 6.43 16.53
C LEU A 26 -9.18 7.06 17.30
N LYS A 27 -10.13 7.67 16.59
CA LYS A 27 -11.34 8.24 17.20
C LYS A 27 -12.20 7.19 17.92
N MET A 28 -12.29 5.97 17.38
CA MET A 28 -13.02 4.88 18.04
C MET A 28 -12.36 4.49 19.36
N MET A 29 -11.02 4.46 19.42
CA MET A 29 -10.26 4.19 20.63
C MET A 29 -10.44 5.31 21.67
N GLU A 30 -10.32 6.57 21.27
CA GLU A 30 -10.54 7.74 22.13
C GLU A 30 -11.95 7.76 22.75
N ASN A 31 -12.94 7.28 22.00
CA ASN A 31 -14.34 7.23 22.44
C ASN A 31 -14.70 5.94 23.22
N ASN A 32 -13.74 5.07 23.55
CA ASN A 32 -14.00 3.76 24.17
C ASN A 32 -15.06 2.93 23.41
N SER A 33 -14.97 2.93 22.08
CA SER A 33 -15.87 2.12 21.23
C SER A 33 -15.66 0.62 21.47
N TYR A 34 -16.64 -0.20 21.08
CA TYR A 34 -16.56 -1.64 21.26
C TYR A 34 -15.33 -2.25 20.56
N CYS A 35 -14.58 -3.06 21.30
CA CYS A 35 -13.27 -3.57 20.87
C CYS A 35 -13.33 -4.34 19.54
N ILE A 36 -14.39 -5.13 19.31
CA ILE A 36 -14.54 -5.91 18.07
C ILE A 36 -14.71 -4.98 16.86
N ASP A 37 -15.43 -3.87 17.01
CA ASP A 37 -15.61 -2.89 15.92
C ASP A 37 -14.30 -2.17 15.60
N ILE A 38 -13.49 -1.87 16.62
CA ILE A 38 -12.14 -1.31 16.43
C ILE A 38 -11.27 -2.29 15.64
N ILE A 39 -11.33 -3.60 15.97
CA ILE A 39 -10.59 -4.64 15.25
C ILE A 39 -11.04 -4.71 13.79
N HIS A 40 -12.35 -4.75 13.52
CA HIS A 40 -12.87 -4.75 12.15
C HIS A 40 -12.44 -3.51 11.36
N GLN A 41 -12.50 -2.33 11.98
CA GLN A 41 -12.07 -1.08 11.35
C GLN A 41 -10.55 -1.06 11.10
N SER A 42 -9.74 -1.62 12.02
CA SER A 42 -8.30 -1.79 11.85
C SER A 42 -7.96 -2.75 10.71
N GLN A 43 -8.68 -3.86 10.58
CA GLN A 43 -8.52 -4.77 9.43
C GLN A 43 -8.87 -4.07 8.10
N ALA A 44 -9.82 -3.14 8.09
CA ALA A 44 -10.09 -2.31 6.91
C ALA A 44 -8.94 -1.36 6.57
N VAL A 45 -8.15 -0.89 7.55
CA VAL A 45 -6.91 -0.15 7.30
C VAL A 45 -5.87 -1.07 6.65
N GLN A 46 -5.67 -2.27 7.22
CA GLN A 46 -4.71 -3.25 6.70
C GLN A 46 -5.00 -3.60 5.22
N ARG A 47 -6.26 -3.86 4.88
CA ARG A 47 -6.68 -4.13 3.49
C ARG A 47 -6.40 -2.94 2.56
N ALA A 48 -6.70 -1.73 3.01
CA ALA A 48 -6.46 -0.53 2.22
C ALA A 48 -4.95 -0.28 1.97
N LEU A 49 -4.10 -0.59 2.95
CA LEU A 49 -2.64 -0.55 2.80
C LEU A 49 -2.16 -1.63 1.83
N ALA A 50 -2.64 -2.87 1.95
CA ALA A 50 -2.28 -3.94 1.03
C ALA A 50 -2.64 -3.61 -0.43
N GLU A 51 -3.80 -2.99 -0.68
CA GLU A 51 -4.17 -2.48 -2.00
C GLU A 51 -3.22 -1.38 -2.52
N ALA A 52 -2.80 -0.47 -1.64
CA ALA A 52 -1.87 0.59 -2.01
C ALA A 52 -0.48 0.01 -2.33
N ASP A 53 0.01 -0.92 -1.52
CA ASP A 53 1.31 -1.58 -1.70
C ASP A 53 1.36 -2.37 -3.01
N ALA A 54 0.27 -3.06 -3.38
CA ALA A 54 0.17 -3.75 -4.66
C ALA A 54 0.33 -2.78 -5.85
N LEU A 55 -0.25 -1.57 -5.77
CA LEU A 55 -0.10 -0.56 -6.82
C LEU A 55 1.31 0.05 -6.85
N VAL A 56 1.93 0.26 -5.69
CA VAL A 56 3.33 0.72 -5.60
C VAL A 56 4.25 -0.31 -6.24
N LEU A 57 4.07 -1.60 -5.91
CA LEU A 57 4.85 -2.68 -6.47
C LEU A 57 4.65 -2.77 -7.99
N GLU A 58 3.41 -2.74 -8.47
CA GLU A 58 3.12 -2.74 -9.90
C GLU A 58 3.81 -1.57 -10.63
N ASN A 59 3.78 -0.38 -10.04
CA ASN A 59 4.46 0.79 -10.60
C ASN A 59 5.98 0.59 -10.64
N HIS A 60 6.57 0.10 -9.56
CA HIS A 60 8.01 -0.16 -9.46
C HIS A 60 8.48 -1.20 -10.49
N LEU A 61 7.72 -2.28 -10.67
CA LEU A 61 8.00 -3.30 -11.69
C LEU A 61 7.97 -2.71 -13.11
N LYS A 62 7.06 -1.77 -13.39
CA LYS A 62 6.90 -1.16 -14.72
C LYS A 62 7.92 -0.06 -15.03
N THR A 63 8.54 0.54 -14.02
CA THR A 63 9.48 1.66 -14.20
C THR A 63 10.91 1.25 -13.80
N CYS A 64 11.19 1.22 -12.50
CA CYS A 64 12.54 1.01 -11.97
C CYS A 64 13.15 -0.32 -12.42
N VAL A 65 12.37 -1.40 -12.34
CA VAL A 65 12.88 -2.75 -12.66
C VAL A 65 13.15 -2.90 -14.16
N VAL A 66 12.28 -2.35 -15.01
CA VAL A 66 12.52 -2.34 -16.47
C VAL A 66 13.81 -1.60 -16.79
N ASP A 67 14.08 -0.48 -16.13
CA ASP A 67 15.31 0.30 -16.35
C ASP A 67 16.55 -0.42 -15.81
N HIS A 68 16.47 -1.06 -14.64
CA HIS A 68 17.55 -1.86 -14.07
C HIS A 68 17.90 -3.07 -14.94
N ILE A 69 16.89 -3.77 -15.48
CA ILE A 69 17.10 -4.90 -16.40
C ILE A 69 17.88 -4.43 -17.64
N LYS A 70 17.51 -3.27 -18.21
CA LYS A 70 18.24 -2.69 -19.36
C LYS A 70 19.70 -2.33 -19.02
N LYS A 71 20.01 -2.05 -17.75
CA LYS A 71 21.35 -1.74 -17.24
C LYS A 71 22.14 -2.98 -16.80
N GLY A 72 21.58 -4.18 -16.91
CA GLY A 72 22.22 -5.43 -16.45
C GLY A 72 22.13 -5.66 -14.93
N GLU A 73 21.29 -4.91 -14.22
CA GLU A 73 21.10 -4.96 -12.76
C GLU A 73 19.94 -5.89 -12.33
N THR A 74 19.63 -6.88 -13.17
CA THR A 74 18.49 -7.78 -13.01
C THR A 74 18.51 -8.51 -11.67
N GLU A 75 19.67 -9.04 -11.27
CA GLU A 75 19.76 -9.90 -10.09
C GLU A 75 19.61 -9.14 -8.77
N THR A 76 20.07 -7.90 -8.73
CA THR A 76 19.83 -6.98 -7.61
C THR A 76 18.34 -6.67 -7.49
N SER A 77 17.68 -6.38 -8.62
CA SER A 77 16.25 -6.06 -8.66
C SER A 77 15.38 -7.24 -8.23
N ILE A 78 15.71 -8.47 -8.67
CA ILE A 78 15.00 -9.68 -8.24
C ILE A 78 15.13 -9.88 -6.73
N LYS A 79 16.34 -9.73 -6.17
CA LYS A 79 16.57 -9.86 -4.72
C LYS A 79 15.75 -8.85 -3.92
N GLU A 80 15.68 -7.61 -4.37
CA GLU A 80 14.89 -6.55 -3.74
C GLU A 80 13.40 -6.94 -3.68
N ILE A 81 12.82 -7.32 -4.81
CA ILE A 81 11.40 -7.72 -4.90
C ILE A 81 11.12 -8.94 -4.01
N MET A 82 11.99 -9.94 -4.04
CA MET A 82 11.84 -11.14 -3.22
C MET A 82 11.86 -10.84 -1.71
N ASN A 83 12.65 -9.86 -1.28
CA ASN A 83 12.68 -9.43 0.11
C ASN A 83 11.37 -8.76 0.55
N VAL A 84 10.74 -7.99 -0.33
CA VAL A 84 9.43 -7.37 -0.06
C VAL A 84 8.34 -8.43 0.05
N ILE A 85 8.27 -9.38 -0.88
CA ILE A 85 7.26 -10.44 -0.88
C ILE A 85 7.38 -11.34 0.35
N LYS A 86 8.60 -11.70 0.76
CA LYS A 86 8.81 -12.53 1.97
C LYS A 86 8.36 -11.87 3.26
N LYS A 87 8.46 -10.54 3.37
CA LYS A 87 8.02 -9.79 4.56
C LYS A 87 6.51 -9.69 4.71
N ASN A 88 5.76 -9.93 3.64
CA ASN A 88 4.29 -9.90 3.62
C ASN A 88 3.63 -11.28 3.83
N LYS A 89 4.40 -12.30 4.25
CA LYS A 89 3.90 -13.61 4.66
C LYS A 89 3.90 -13.75 6.18
#